data_AF-A0A917JUS0-F1
#
_entry.id   AF-A0A917JUS0-F1
#
_cell.length_a   1.000
_cell.length_b   1.000
_cell.length_c   1.000
_cell.angle_alpha   90.00
_cell.angle_beta   90.00
_cell.angle_gamma   90.00
#
_symmetry.space_group_name_H-M   'P 1'
#
loop_
_entity.id
_entity.type
_entity.pdbx_description
1 polymer ?
#
loop_
_entity_poly.entity_id
_entity_poly.type
_entity_poly.pdbx_seq_one_letter_code
_entity_poly.pdbx_strand_id
1 'polypeptide(L)'
;MNRHSLLTWVGIGIMLTLTGIATAKEDEKEERRNPLGCVDVGYAFELKTLNLFPQEAGERNSLYFILNKSNRPINLYQMRQGDSSYSMYLNHEISPNRWAVLSTCEKEIKYVCTIEDKKSKYGKVVDCAENLQVCEFARVRFGLNNRGNHWIVNSNTRGGAVREVVHYGIIPQ
;
A
#
# COMPACT_ATOMS: atom_id res chain seq x y z
N MET A 1 76.13 -18.78 -19.59
CA MET A 1 76.35 -18.90 -18.14
C MET A 1 75.53 -17.80 -17.46
N ASN A 2 74.63 -18.17 -16.55
CA ASN A 2 73.75 -17.36 -15.66
C ASN A 2 72.69 -16.45 -16.33
N ARG A 3 71.36 -16.67 -16.30
CA ARG A 3 70.32 -16.89 -15.26
C ARG A 3 70.02 -15.69 -14.33
N HIS A 4 68.70 -15.44 -14.20
CA HIS A 4 67.94 -14.57 -13.29
C HIS A 4 67.83 -13.09 -13.69
N SER A 5 66.72 -12.36 -13.54
CA SER A 5 65.31 -12.55 -13.14
C SER A 5 64.69 -11.13 -13.15
N LEU A 6 63.36 -10.96 -13.27
CA LEU A 6 62.49 -9.85 -12.75
C LEU A 6 61.30 -9.59 -13.72
N LEU A 7 60.13 -10.18 -13.43
CA LEU A 7 58.94 -9.57 -12.78
C LEU A 7 58.03 -8.79 -13.75
N THR A 8 57.00 -9.40 -14.36
CA THR A 8 55.57 -9.48 -13.92
C THR A 8 55.02 -8.19 -13.30
N TRP A 9 53.96 -7.60 -13.90
CA TRP A 9 52.76 -7.11 -13.21
C TRP A 9 51.61 -6.97 -14.24
N VAL A 10 50.74 -7.99 -14.30
CA VAL A 10 49.38 -7.93 -14.86
C VAL A 10 48.44 -8.07 -13.68
N GLY A 11 47.44 -7.20 -13.58
CA GLY A 11 46.26 -7.45 -12.75
C GLY A 11 45.90 -6.29 -11.82
N ILE A 12 45.25 -5.27 -12.37
CA ILE A 12 44.36 -4.40 -11.58
C ILE A 12 43.07 -5.20 -11.40
N GLY A 13 42.90 -5.78 -10.22
CA GLY A 13 41.68 -6.47 -9.81
C GLY A 13 40.54 -5.48 -9.62
N ILE A 14 39.49 -5.64 -10.42
CA ILE A 14 38.17 -5.06 -10.17
C ILE A 14 37.56 -5.87 -9.01
N MET A 15 37.56 -5.31 -7.80
CA MET A 15 36.90 -5.90 -6.65
C MET A 15 36.07 -4.84 -5.93
N LEU A 16 34.87 -4.59 -6.43
CA LEU A 16 33.82 -3.86 -5.72
C LEU A 16 32.48 -4.18 -6.37
N THR A 17 31.57 -4.83 -5.63
CA THR A 17 30.09 -4.67 -5.67
C THR A 17 29.36 -5.92 -5.16
N LEU A 18 29.40 -6.20 -3.85
CA LEU A 18 28.49 -7.21 -3.26
C LEU A 18 27.74 -6.73 -2.00
N THR A 19 28.10 -5.59 -1.42
CA THR A 19 27.51 -5.10 -0.17
C THR A 19 26.16 -4.36 -0.33
N GLY A 20 25.79 -3.88 -1.52
CA GLY A 20 24.57 -3.08 -1.71
C GLY A 20 23.26 -3.85 -1.88
N ILE A 21 23.30 -5.15 -2.16
CA ILE A 21 22.10 -5.95 -2.47
C ILE A 21 21.35 -6.39 -1.20
N ALA A 22 22.07 -6.59 -0.09
CA ALA A 22 21.47 -7.07 1.16
C ALA A 22 20.60 -5.99 1.83
N THR A 23 21.08 -4.75 1.87
CA THR A 23 20.37 -3.63 2.53
C THR A 23 19.05 -3.28 1.83
N ALA A 24 19.05 -3.24 0.49
CA ALA A 24 17.85 -2.92 -0.29
C ALA A 24 16.70 -3.93 -0.07
N LYS A 25 17.02 -5.22 0.10
CA LYS A 25 16.02 -6.26 0.37
C LYS A 25 15.42 -6.16 1.77
N GLU A 26 16.22 -5.74 2.76
CA GLU A 26 15.73 -5.54 4.12
C GLU A 26 14.82 -4.32 4.20
N ASP A 27 15.19 -3.23 3.54
CA ASP A 27 14.38 -2.01 3.45
C ASP A 27 13.03 -2.29 2.78
N GLU A 28 13.01 -3.04 1.66
CA GLU A 28 11.76 -3.45 1.00
C GLU A 28 10.87 -4.31 1.90
N LYS A 29 11.46 -5.23 2.66
CA LYS A 29 10.70 -6.08 3.58
C LYS A 29 10.13 -5.27 4.74
N GLU A 30 10.91 -4.32 5.27
CA GLU A 30 10.45 -3.42 6.32
C GLU A 30 9.29 -2.54 5.84
N GLU A 31 9.42 -2.02 4.62
CA GLU A 31 8.45 -1.14 3.99
C GLU A 31 7.09 -1.81 3.75
N ARG A 32 7.08 -3.14 3.59
CA ARG A 32 5.86 -3.94 3.43
C ARG A 32 5.19 -4.34 4.75
N ARG A 33 5.82 -4.11 5.90
CA ARG A 33 5.17 -4.44 7.19
C ARG A 33 4.03 -3.46 7.47
N ASN A 34 3.02 -3.91 8.19
CA ASN A 34 2.00 -3.00 8.71
C ASN A 34 2.65 -1.87 9.52
N PRO A 35 2.12 -0.63 9.43
CA PRO A 35 2.42 0.41 10.41
C PRO A 35 2.16 -0.06 11.83
N LEU A 36 2.93 0.45 12.80
CA LEU A 36 2.73 0.14 14.21
C LEU A 36 1.32 0.54 14.65
N GLY A 37 0.57 -0.38 15.27
CA GLY A 37 -0.81 -0.18 15.70
C GLY A 37 -1.88 -0.52 14.66
N CYS A 38 -1.48 -0.76 13.41
CA CYS A 38 -2.37 -1.22 12.35
C CYS A 38 -2.51 -2.73 12.40
N VAL A 39 -3.74 -3.23 12.52
CA VAL A 39 -4.06 -4.64 12.75
C VAL A 39 -4.89 -5.21 11.61
N ASP A 40 -4.75 -6.51 11.36
CA ASP A 40 -5.39 -7.20 10.23
C ASP A 40 -6.86 -7.55 10.57
N VAL A 41 -7.71 -6.53 10.73
CA VAL A 41 -9.13 -6.61 11.09
C VAL A 41 -9.98 -5.65 10.27
N GLY A 42 -11.31 -5.76 10.35
CA GLY A 42 -12.21 -4.84 9.65
C GLY A 42 -12.19 -4.95 8.12
N TYR A 43 -11.68 -6.05 7.56
CA TYR A 43 -11.75 -6.33 6.12
C TYR A 43 -11.83 -7.84 5.86
N ALA A 44 -12.31 -8.21 4.66
CA ALA A 44 -12.19 -9.56 4.13
C ALA A 44 -11.88 -9.52 2.64
N PHE A 45 -11.25 -10.60 2.16
CA PHE A 45 -11.14 -10.86 0.73
C PHE A 45 -12.11 -11.97 0.35
N GLU A 46 -13.00 -11.70 -0.60
CA GLU A 46 -14.02 -12.64 -1.05
C GLU A 46 -14.17 -12.55 -2.56
N LEU A 47 -14.23 -13.69 -3.25
CA LEU A 47 -14.49 -13.73 -4.70
C LEU A 47 -13.60 -12.75 -5.51
N LYS A 48 -12.31 -12.64 -5.18
CA LYS A 48 -11.32 -11.72 -5.77
C LYS A 48 -11.52 -10.23 -5.46
N THR A 49 -12.45 -9.90 -4.58
CA THR A 49 -12.77 -8.53 -4.16
C THR A 49 -12.26 -8.25 -2.75
N LEU A 50 -12.10 -6.96 -2.43
CA LEU A 50 -11.83 -6.47 -1.08
C LEU A 50 -13.12 -5.91 -0.51
N ASN A 51 -13.55 -6.43 0.65
CA ASN A 51 -14.63 -5.87 1.45
C ASN A 51 -14.02 -5.22 2.69
N LEU A 52 -14.38 -3.97 2.98
CA LEU A 52 -14.03 -3.25 4.20
C LEU A 52 -15.27 -3.17 5.09
N PHE A 53 -15.11 -3.44 6.38
CA PHE A 53 -16.16 -3.45 7.40
C PHE A 53 -15.83 -2.48 8.55
N PRO A 54 -16.01 -1.16 8.35
CA PRO A 54 -15.69 -0.14 9.35
C PRO A 54 -16.46 -0.28 10.67
N GLN A 55 -17.59 -1.00 10.64
CA GLN A 55 -18.51 -1.10 11.78
C GLN A 55 -17.91 -1.83 13.00
N GLU A 56 -16.88 -2.66 12.83
CA GLU A 56 -16.17 -3.29 13.96
C GLU A 56 -15.46 -2.26 14.87
N ALA A 57 -15.09 -1.08 14.34
CA ALA A 57 -14.45 -0.01 15.09
C ALA A 57 -15.43 0.91 15.86
N GLY A 58 -16.75 0.75 15.66
CA GLY A 58 -17.83 1.51 16.33
C GLY A 58 -18.39 2.68 15.50
N GLU A 59 -19.07 3.65 16.13
CA GLU A 59 -19.69 4.82 15.46
C GLU A 59 -18.68 5.88 14.94
N ARG A 60 -17.41 5.52 14.83
CA ARG A 60 -16.31 6.42 14.45
C ARG A 60 -15.85 6.08 13.04
N ASN A 61 -15.19 7.02 12.36
CA ASN A 61 -14.57 6.72 11.08
C ASN A 61 -13.48 5.67 11.28
N SER A 62 -13.37 4.73 10.34
CA SER A 62 -12.26 3.80 10.24
C SER A 62 -11.14 4.36 9.38
N LEU A 63 -9.93 3.90 9.64
CA LEU A 63 -8.74 4.28 8.91
C LEU A 63 -8.02 3.03 8.40
N TYR A 64 -8.10 2.80 7.09
CA TYR A 64 -7.48 1.65 6.44
C TYR A 64 -6.19 2.05 5.75
N PHE A 65 -5.15 1.27 6.00
CA PHE A 65 -3.91 1.32 5.24
C PHE A 65 -3.92 0.17 4.24
N ILE A 66 -3.73 0.49 2.97
CA ILE A 66 -3.81 -0.47 1.87
C ILE A 66 -2.49 -0.42 1.11
N LEU A 67 -1.74 -1.51 1.17
CA LEU A 67 -0.51 -1.72 0.43
C LEU A 67 -0.79 -2.44 -0.88
N ASN A 68 -0.28 -1.90 -1.98
CA ASN A 68 -0.13 -2.64 -3.22
C ASN A 68 1.14 -3.50 -3.16
N LYS A 69 1.00 -4.82 -3.04
CA LYS A 69 2.10 -5.79 -3.00
C LYS A 69 2.71 -6.07 -4.38
N SER A 70 2.03 -5.67 -5.44
CA SER A 70 2.44 -5.97 -6.81
C SER A 70 3.50 -4.97 -7.32
N ASN A 71 4.16 -5.36 -8.41
CA ASN A 71 5.12 -4.51 -9.13
C ASN A 71 4.46 -3.61 -10.19
N ARG A 72 3.13 -3.50 -10.19
CA ARG A 72 2.35 -2.66 -11.12
C ARG A 72 1.33 -1.83 -10.35
N PRO A 73 0.84 -0.71 -10.89
CA PRO A 73 -0.28 0.00 -10.28
C PRO A 73 -1.51 -0.91 -10.15
N ILE A 74 -2.18 -0.83 -9.01
CA ILE A 74 -3.46 -1.51 -8.77
C ILE A 74 -4.55 -0.44 -8.67
N ASN A 75 -5.56 -0.58 -9.50
CA ASN A 75 -6.77 0.22 -9.47
C ASN A 75 -7.82 -0.45 -8.59
N LEU A 76 -8.45 0.33 -7.74
CA LEU A 76 -9.56 -0.04 -6.87
C LEU A 76 -10.82 0.62 -7.42
N TYR A 77 -11.74 -0.18 -7.94
CA TYR A 77 -13.05 0.30 -8.38
C TYR A 77 -14.12 -0.08 -7.36
N GLN A 78 -14.78 0.93 -6.79
CA GLN A 78 -15.79 0.71 -5.77
C GLN A 78 -17.03 0.05 -6.39
N MET A 79 -17.43 -1.09 -5.84
CA MET A 79 -18.70 -1.74 -6.11
C MET A 79 -19.76 -1.15 -5.20
N ARG A 80 -20.94 -0.83 -5.76
CA ARG A 80 -22.08 -0.32 -4.99
C ARG A 80 -23.33 -1.12 -5.32
N GLN A 81 -24.17 -1.36 -4.32
CA GLN A 81 -25.53 -1.84 -4.53
C GLN A 81 -26.47 -0.63 -4.54
N GLY A 82 -26.90 -0.22 -5.74
CA GLY A 82 -27.84 0.88 -5.94
C GLY A 82 -27.20 2.23 -6.28
N ASP A 83 -27.97 3.06 -7.00
CA ASP A 83 -27.61 4.43 -7.40
C ASP A 83 -27.96 5.42 -6.28
N SER A 84 -27.11 5.57 -5.27
CA SER A 84 -27.17 6.78 -4.45
C SER A 84 -26.45 7.91 -5.20
N SER A 85 -27.23 8.66 -5.99
CA SER A 85 -26.80 9.77 -6.84
C SER A 85 -26.06 10.91 -6.11
N TYR A 86 -25.99 10.87 -4.78
CA TYR A 86 -25.45 11.94 -3.93
C TYR A 86 -24.05 11.69 -3.36
N SER A 87 -23.41 10.55 -3.61
CA SER A 87 -22.08 10.26 -3.04
C SER A 87 -21.05 9.89 -4.11
N MET A 88 -19.88 10.51 -4.04
CA MET A 88 -18.78 10.30 -4.99
C MET A 88 -18.21 8.88 -4.85
N TYR A 89 -17.87 8.26 -5.97
CA TYR A 89 -17.14 7.00 -5.99
C TYR A 89 -15.75 7.18 -5.38
N LEU A 90 -15.37 6.27 -4.49
CA LEU A 90 -14.06 6.24 -3.85
C LEU A 90 -13.06 5.39 -4.65
N ASN A 91 -13.11 5.50 -5.98
CA ASN A 91 -12.17 4.82 -6.88
C ASN A 91 -10.75 5.35 -6.64
N HIS A 92 -9.75 4.49 -6.77
CA HIS A 92 -8.37 4.88 -6.44
C HIS A 92 -7.33 4.07 -7.20
N GLU A 93 -6.14 4.63 -7.38
CA GLU A 93 -4.97 3.91 -7.90
C GLU A 93 -3.86 3.93 -6.87
N ILE A 94 -3.26 2.75 -6.60
CA ILE A 94 -2.13 2.59 -5.70
C ILE A 94 -0.92 2.18 -6.51
N SER A 95 0.13 3.01 -6.45
CA SER A 95 1.42 2.75 -7.11
C SER A 95 2.08 1.44 -6.61
N PRO A 96 2.96 0.82 -7.42
CA PRO A 96 3.65 -0.42 -7.05
C PRO A 96 4.38 -0.30 -5.70
N ASN A 97 4.21 -1.28 -4.81
CA ASN A 97 4.89 -1.33 -3.50
C ASN A 97 4.67 -0.06 -2.65
N ARG A 98 3.53 0.62 -2.81
CA ARG A 98 3.18 1.81 -2.02
C ARG A 98 1.92 1.59 -1.19
N TRP A 99 1.84 2.37 -0.13
CA TRP A 99 0.70 2.46 0.77
C TRP A 99 -0.22 3.59 0.35
N ALA A 100 -1.53 3.33 0.36
CA ALA A 100 -2.58 4.32 0.34
C ALA A 100 -3.36 4.27 1.66
N VAL A 101 -4.06 5.35 1.98
CA VAL A 101 -4.84 5.44 3.22
C VAL A 101 -6.23 5.96 2.95
N LEU A 102 -7.23 5.21 3.38
CA LEU A 102 -8.65 5.55 3.27
C LEU A 102 -9.22 5.85 4.65
N SER A 103 -9.86 7.01 4.81
CA SER A 103 -10.79 7.27 5.91
C SER A 103 -12.21 7.05 5.41
N THR A 104 -13.04 6.37 6.20
CA THR A 104 -14.44 6.16 5.85
C THR A 104 -15.35 6.04 7.07
N CYS A 105 -16.61 6.50 6.92
CA CYS A 105 -17.73 6.23 7.82
C CYS A 105 -18.83 5.39 7.17
N GLU A 106 -18.59 4.81 6.00
CA GLU A 106 -19.52 3.87 5.39
C GLU A 106 -19.58 2.57 6.21
N LYS A 107 -20.72 1.88 6.20
CA LYS A 107 -20.85 0.60 6.91
C LYS A 107 -20.12 -0.54 6.22
N GLU A 108 -20.02 -0.46 4.90
CA GLU A 108 -19.37 -1.45 4.06
C GLU A 108 -18.86 -0.76 2.79
N ILE A 109 -17.62 -1.06 2.39
CA ILE A 109 -17.09 -0.66 1.09
C ILE A 109 -16.52 -1.89 0.41
N LYS A 110 -16.89 -2.07 -0.85
CA LYS A 110 -16.42 -3.18 -1.67
C LYS A 110 -15.63 -2.67 -2.87
N TYR A 111 -14.50 -3.32 -3.17
CA TYR A 111 -13.64 -2.99 -4.29
C TYR A 111 -13.35 -4.19 -5.19
N VAL A 112 -13.37 -3.95 -6.50
CA VAL A 112 -12.69 -4.81 -7.48
C VAL A 112 -11.29 -4.25 -7.71
N CYS A 113 -10.29 -5.13 -7.73
CA CYS A 113 -8.93 -4.77 -8.08
C CYS A 113 -8.67 -5.02 -9.57
N THR A 114 -8.06 -4.05 -10.25
CA THR A 114 -7.64 -4.21 -11.64
C THR A 114 -6.22 -3.69 -11.87
N ILE A 115 -5.62 -4.16 -12.95
CA ILE A 115 -4.36 -3.67 -13.51
C ILE A 115 -4.65 -3.09 -14.89
N GLU A 116 -3.86 -2.11 -15.32
CA GLU A 116 -4.00 -1.56 -16.68
C GLU A 116 -3.92 -2.67 -17.74
N ASP A 117 -4.86 -2.62 -18.68
CA ASP A 117 -4.88 -3.47 -19.87
C ASP A 117 -5.26 -2.60 -21.06
N LYS A 118 -4.39 -2.52 -22.06
CA LYS A 118 -4.58 -1.70 -23.27
C LYS A 118 -5.87 -2.02 -24.02
N LYS A 119 -6.46 -3.20 -23.79
CA LYS A 119 -7.70 -3.65 -24.43
C LYS A 119 -8.97 -3.33 -23.63
N SER A 120 -8.85 -2.84 -22.39
CA SER A 120 -9.97 -2.61 -21.47
C SER A 120 -9.85 -1.26 -20.79
N LYS A 121 -10.90 -0.42 -20.92
CA LYS A 121 -10.96 0.88 -20.25
C LYS A 121 -10.82 0.78 -18.71
N TYR A 122 -11.30 -0.31 -18.12
CA TYR A 122 -11.24 -0.56 -16.68
C TYR A 122 -10.11 -1.51 -16.29
N GLY A 123 -9.23 -1.84 -17.23
CA GLY A 123 -8.17 -2.81 -17.03
C GLY A 123 -8.67 -4.26 -16.92
N LYS A 124 -7.75 -5.13 -16.50
CA LYS A 124 -8.02 -6.55 -16.25
C LYS A 124 -8.21 -6.78 -14.76
N VAL A 125 -9.30 -7.47 -14.39
CA VAL A 125 -9.56 -7.87 -13.01
C VAL A 125 -8.49 -8.82 -12.49
N VAL A 126 -7.99 -8.55 -11.29
CA VAL A 126 -7.02 -9.38 -10.56
C VAL A 126 -7.54 -9.70 -9.17
N ASP A 127 -6.97 -10.72 -8.53
CA ASP A 127 -7.34 -11.08 -7.17
C ASP A 127 -6.81 -10.05 -6.16
N CYS A 128 -7.72 -9.36 -5.46
CA CYS A 128 -7.35 -8.42 -4.41
C CYS A 128 -6.51 -9.07 -3.29
N ALA A 129 -6.79 -10.33 -2.90
CA ALA A 129 -6.06 -11.01 -1.83
C ALA A 129 -4.58 -11.23 -2.18
N GLU A 130 -4.31 -11.53 -3.45
CA GLU A 130 -2.95 -11.75 -3.95
C GLU A 130 -2.17 -10.43 -4.12
N ASN A 131 -2.87 -9.34 -4.44
CA ASN A 131 -2.24 -8.07 -4.84
C ASN A 131 -2.23 -7.01 -3.73
N LEU A 132 -3.09 -7.13 -2.71
CA LEU A 132 -3.18 -6.16 -1.63
C LEU A 132 -2.82 -6.75 -0.26
N GLN A 133 -2.33 -5.88 0.61
CA GLN A 133 -2.32 -6.10 2.05
C GLN A 133 -3.07 -4.93 2.68
N VAL A 134 -3.93 -5.23 3.64
CA VAL A 134 -4.82 -4.27 4.26
C VAL A 134 -4.67 -4.41 5.77
N CYS A 135 -4.69 -3.30 6.47
CA CYS A 135 -4.83 -3.28 7.91
C CYS A 135 -5.64 -2.05 8.33
N GLU A 136 -6.24 -2.12 9.51
CA GLU A 136 -7.04 -1.06 10.09
C GLU A 136 -6.38 -0.54 11.38
N PHE A 137 -6.45 0.78 11.58
CA PHE A 137 -6.28 1.35 12.91
C PHE A 137 -7.62 1.37 13.65
N ALA A 138 -7.83 0.39 14.53
CA ALA A 138 -9.08 0.30 15.31
C ALA A 138 -9.27 1.45 16.31
N ARG A 139 -8.18 2.16 16.69
CA ARG A 139 -8.23 3.34 17.56
C ARG A 139 -7.60 4.53 16.86
N VAL A 140 -8.43 5.50 16.53
CA VAL A 140 -7.98 6.72 15.85
C VAL A 140 -8.65 7.93 16.48
N ARG A 141 -7.88 8.99 16.69
CA ARG A 141 -8.40 10.30 17.06
C ARG A 141 -8.43 11.19 15.83
N PHE A 142 -9.64 11.49 15.38
CA PHE A 142 -9.87 12.43 14.29
C PHE A 142 -10.02 13.84 14.84
N GLY A 143 -9.31 14.81 14.24
CA GLY A 143 -9.68 16.22 14.37
C GLY A 143 -11.13 16.45 13.94
N LEU A 144 -11.80 17.45 14.52
CA LEU A 144 -13.25 17.68 14.34
C LEU A 144 -13.70 17.75 12.87
N ASN A 145 -12.83 18.24 11.98
CA ASN A 145 -13.14 18.45 10.56
C ASN A 145 -12.55 17.38 9.63
N ASN A 146 -11.84 16.38 10.16
CA ASN A 146 -11.10 15.40 9.35
C ASN A 146 -11.87 14.08 9.16
N ARG A 147 -13.19 14.13 9.36
CA ARG A 147 -14.09 12.97 9.28
C ARG A 147 -14.68 12.83 7.87
N GLY A 148 -15.12 11.63 7.54
CA GLY A 148 -15.82 11.33 6.30
C GLY A 148 -15.02 10.40 5.37
N ASN A 149 -15.52 10.30 4.15
CA ASN A 149 -15.07 9.35 3.14
C ASN A 149 -14.10 9.98 2.16
N HIS A 150 -12.80 9.72 2.30
CA HIS A 150 -11.79 10.22 1.37
C HIS A 150 -10.47 9.47 1.51
N TRP A 151 -9.71 9.45 0.42
CA TRP A 151 -8.32 9.03 0.42
C TRP A 151 -7.47 10.15 1.02
N ILE A 152 -6.78 9.83 2.11
CA ILE A 152 -5.86 10.75 2.78
C ILE A 152 -4.49 10.68 2.12
N VAL A 153 -4.06 9.46 1.77
CA VAL A 153 -2.78 9.20 1.12
C VAL A 153 -3.04 8.45 -0.17
N ASN A 154 -2.56 8.99 -1.28
CA ASN A 154 -2.76 8.36 -2.58
C ASN A 154 -1.79 7.20 -2.80
N SER A 155 -0.50 7.43 -2.59
CA SER A 155 0.57 6.44 -2.74
C SER A 155 1.84 6.97 -2.09
N ASN A 156 2.30 6.31 -1.04
CA ASN A 156 3.48 6.74 -0.30
C ASN A 156 4.26 5.54 0.26
N THR A 157 5.41 5.82 0.85
CA THR A 157 6.08 4.86 1.72
C THR A 157 5.25 4.58 2.97
N ARG A 158 5.51 3.49 3.70
CA ARG A 158 4.89 3.16 4.99
C ARG A 158 5.05 4.31 5.97
N GLY A 159 6.29 4.77 6.15
CA GLY A 159 6.60 5.90 7.03
C GLY A 159 6.02 7.23 6.53
N GLY A 160 6.01 7.45 5.21
CA GLY A 160 5.42 8.63 4.60
C GLY A 160 3.90 8.69 4.78
N ALA A 161 3.21 7.57 4.56
CA ALA A 161 1.77 7.46 4.75
C ALA A 161 1.36 7.75 6.20
N VAL A 162 2.09 7.22 7.18
CA VAL A 162 1.84 7.54 8.61
C VAL A 162 2.05 9.03 8.89
N ARG A 163 3.13 9.64 8.38
CA ARG A 163 3.38 11.08 8.58
C ARG A 163 2.29 11.94 7.95
N GLU A 164 1.82 11.59 6.77
CA GLU A 164 0.81 12.34 6.03
C GLU A 164 -0.56 12.28 6.73
N VAL A 165 -0.94 11.10 7.26
CA VAL A 165 -2.13 10.95 8.12
C VAL A 165 -2.05 11.84 9.37
N VAL A 166 -0.89 11.85 10.04
CA VAL A 166 -0.67 12.71 11.22
C VAL A 166 -0.73 14.19 10.83
N HIS A 167 -0.12 14.56 9.70
CA HIS A 167 -0.16 15.94 9.17
C HIS A 167 -1.58 16.38 8.83
N TYR A 168 -2.41 15.46 8.33
CA TYR A 168 -3.84 15.70 8.11
C TYR A 168 -4.62 15.93 9.42
N GLY A 169 -4.02 15.69 10.59
CA GLY A 169 -4.66 15.85 11.90
C GLY A 169 -5.46 14.63 12.32
N ILE A 170 -5.02 13.44 11.91
CA ILE A 170 -5.57 12.16 12.33
C ILE A 170 -4.47 11.41 13.08
N ILE A 171 -4.74 11.00 14.32
CA ILE A 171 -3.74 10.36 15.18
C ILE A 171 -4.08 8.86 15.30
N PRO A 172 -3.37 7.98 14.58
CA PRO A 172 -3.49 6.53 14.74
C PRO A 172 -2.86 6.10 16.09
N GLN A 173 -3.52 5.17 16.81
CA GLN A 173 -3.12 4.71 18.16
C GLN A 173 -3.03 3.19 18.29
#